data_AF-A0A1S4B3F8-F1
#
_entry.id   AF-A0A1S4B3F8-F1
#
_cell.length_a   1.000
_cell.length_b   1.000
_cell.length_c   1.000
_cell.angle_alpha   90.00
_cell.angle_beta   90.00
_cell.angle_gamma   90.00
#
_symmetry.space_group_name_H-M   'P 1'
#
loop_
_entity.id
_entity.type
_entity.pdbx_description
1 polymer ?
#
loop_
_entity_poly.entity_id
_entity_poly.type
_entity_poly.pdbx_seq_one_letter_code
_entity_poly.pdbx_strand_id
1 'polypeptide(L)'
;MFNLNNVKLQFTKNALRLIAKKAIAKNTGARGLRSILESILTEAMFEVPGSKPGEDSVEVVLVDEEAVGTADISGCGAKVLHRSSGLEHASRPVGSTVTMEKKIATKEDLGSEFEAPSRALSL
;
A
#
# COMPACT_ATOMS: atom_id res chain seq x y z
N MET A 1 -4.31 -7.80 1.79
CA MET A 1 -5.68 -7.72 1.26
C MET A 1 -5.65 -7.76 -0.27
N PHE A 2 -5.14 -6.74 -0.97
CA PHE A 2 -5.04 -6.74 -2.45
C PHE A 2 -4.33 -7.96 -3.07
N ASN A 3 -3.20 -8.39 -2.48
CA ASN A 3 -2.44 -9.54 -2.98
C ASN A 3 -3.17 -10.89 -2.87
N LEU A 4 -4.22 -10.98 -2.04
CA LEU A 4 -5.06 -12.18 -1.92
C LEU A 4 -6.11 -12.25 -3.04
N ASN A 5 -6.46 -11.08 -3.61
CA ASN A 5 -7.42 -10.95 -4.71
C ASN A 5 -6.73 -10.85 -6.08
N ASN A 6 -5.42 -11.15 -6.17
CA ASN A 6 -4.60 -10.94 -7.38
C ASN A 6 -4.59 -9.51 -7.92
N VAL A 7 -4.85 -8.51 -7.06
CA VAL A 7 -4.86 -7.09 -7.42
C VAL A 7 -3.49 -6.46 -7.16
N LYS A 8 -2.96 -5.74 -8.15
CA LYS A 8 -1.70 -4.99 -8.04
C LYS A 8 -1.94 -3.62 -7.44
N LEU A 9 -1.23 -3.27 -6.37
CA LEU A 9 -1.26 -1.93 -5.79
C LEU A 9 -0.03 -1.13 -6.25
N GLN A 10 -0.26 0.03 -6.87
CA GLN A 10 0.78 0.90 -7.41
C GLN A 10 0.70 2.29 -6.81
N PHE A 11 1.88 2.88 -6.56
CA PHE A 11 2.00 4.26 -6.06
C PHE A 11 2.86 5.08 -7.00
N THR A 12 2.43 6.32 -7.28
CA THR A 12 3.29 7.29 -7.94
C THR A 12 4.29 7.88 -6.94
N LYS A 13 5.48 8.25 -7.42
CA LYS A 13 6.50 8.93 -6.60
C LYS A 13 5.97 10.21 -5.94
N ASN A 14 5.07 10.91 -6.62
CA ASN A 14 4.46 12.13 -6.10
C ASN A 14 3.47 11.84 -4.96
N ALA A 15 2.65 10.79 -5.11
CA ALA A 15 1.75 10.34 -4.06
C ALA A 15 2.51 10.02 -2.77
N LEU A 16 3.59 9.23 -2.86
CA LEU A 16 4.42 8.88 -1.70
C LEU A 16 4.98 10.11 -0.99
N ARG A 17 5.46 11.10 -1.76
CA ARG A 17 5.97 12.36 -1.21
C ARG A 17 4.88 13.17 -0.51
N LEU A 18 3.67 13.21 -1.08
CA LEU A 18 2.53 13.91 -0.50
C LEU A 18 2.04 13.22 0.78
N ILE A 19 1.97 11.89 0.80
CA ILE A 19 1.60 11.11 1.98
C ILE A 19 2.59 11.39 3.13
N ALA A 20 3.89 11.41 2.84
CA ALA A 20 4.92 11.73 3.84
C ALA A 20 4.76 13.15 4.37
N LYS A 21 4.56 14.14 3.49
CA LYS A 21 4.31 15.54 3.91
C LYS A 21 3.05 15.68 4.78
N LYS A 22 1.97 14.98 4.42
CA LYS A 22 0.71 15.00 5.15
C LYS A 22 0.84 14.37 6.54
N ALA A 23 1.62 13.29 6.66
CA ALA A 23 1.92 12.68 7.95
C ALA A 23 2.73 13.59 8.89
N ILE A 24 3.70 14.31 8.32
CA ILE A 24 4.49 15.32 9.06
C ILE A 24 3.57 16.46 9.51
N ALA A 25 2.75 17.01 8.62
CA ALA A 25 1.83 18.10 8.92
C ALA A 25 0.82 17.75 10.04
N LYS A 26 0.34 16.49 10.07
CA LYS A 26 -0.56 16.01 11.12
C LYS A 26 0.14 15.68 12.45
N ASN A 27 1.45 15.91 12.60
CA ASN A 27 2.24 15.61 13.80
C ASN A 27 2.09 14.17 14.34
N THR A 28 1.78 13.22 13.46
CA THR A 28 1.49 11.83 13.82
C THR A 28 2.67 10.90 13.54
N GLY A 29 3.71 11.41 12.86
CA GLY A 29 4.91 10.65 12.50
C GLY A 29 4.57 9.38 11.72
N ALA A 30 5.34 8.30 11.94
CA ALA A 30 5.12 7.02 11.26
C ALA A 30 3.76 6.38 11.59
N ARG A 31 3.17 6.67 12.76
CA ARG A 31 1.85 6.15 13.15
C ARG A 31 0.72 6.71 12.29
N GLY A 32 0.86 7.97 11.85
CA GLY A 32 -0.12 8.65 11.01
C GLY A 32 -0.20 8.13 9.57
N LEU A 33 0.89 7.53 9.07
CA LEU A 33 0.95 7.02 7.70
C LEU A 33 -0.13 5.95 7.46
N ARG A 34 -0.37 5.09 8.46
CA ARG A 34 -1.42 4.07 8.36
C ARG A 34 -2.79 4.70 8.19
N SER A 35 -3.15 5.69 9.00
CA SER A 35 -4.45 6.37 8.92
C SER A 35 -4.64 7.09 7.58
N ILE A 36 -3.58 7.70 7.05
CA ILE A 36 -3.61 8.37 5.74
C ILE A 36 -3.82 7.34 4.62
N LEU A 37 -3.05 6.24 4.64
CA LEU A 37 -3.18 5.17 3.66
C LEU A 37 -4.54 4.49 3.72
N GLU A 38 -5.06 4.25 4.92
CA GLU A 38 -6.38 3.67 5.14
C GLU A 38 -7.44 4.55 4.50
N SER A 39 -7.44 5.86 4.81
CA SER A 39 -8.39 6.82 4.20
C SER A 39 -8.36 6.85 2.67
N ILE A 40 -7.18 6.67 2.04
CA ILE A 40 -7.04 6.69 0.58
C ILE A 40 -7.51 5.36 -0.03
N LEU A 41 -7.26 4.24 0.66
CA LEU A 41 -7.51 2.90 0.15
C LEU A 41 -8.88 2.35 0.55
N THR A 42 -9.60 2.98 1.48
CA THR A 42 -10.90 2.50 2.00
C THR A 42 -11.86 2.18 0.86
N GLU A 43 -12.05 3.09 -0.09
CA GLU A 43 -12.96 2.89 -1.22
C GLU A 43 -12.57 1.68 -2.07
N ALA A 44 -11.29 1.61 -2.47
CA ALA A 44 -10.74 0.48 -3.20
C ALA A 44 -10.83 -0.85 -2.41
N MET A 45 -10.75 -0.83 -1.08
CA MET A 45 -10.91 -2.03 -0.24
C MET A 45 -12.34 -2.58 -0.23
N PHE A 46 -13.36 -1.73 -0.47
CA PHE A 46 -14.75 -2.16 -0.62
C PHE A 46 -15.05 -2.61 -2.06
N GLU A 47 -14.48 -1.92 -3.04
CA GLU A 47 -14.73 -2.21 -4.46
C GLU A 47 -14.10 -3.53 -4.91
N VAL A 48 -12.85 -3.80 -4.49
CA VAL A 48 -12.11 -5.03 -4.87
C VAL A 48 -12.87 -6.32 -4.53
N PRO A 49 -13.35 -6.58 -3.30
CA PRO A 49 -14.11 -7.79 -2.99
C PRO A 49 -15.54 -7.78 -3.58
N GLY A 50 -16.07 -6.60 -3.91
CA GLY A 50 -17.40 -6.46 -4.53
C GLY A 50 -17.41 -6.79 -6.02
N SER A 51 -16.25 -6.77 -6.68
CA SER A 51 -16.12 -7.13 -8.09
C SER A 51 -16.42 -8.62 -8.32
N LYS A 52 -17.38 -8.91 -9.21
CA LYS A 52 -17.72 -10.29 -9.58
C LYS A 52 -16.65 -10.85 -10.54
N PRO A 53 -16.25 -12.13 -10.39
CA PRO A 53 -15.36 -12.78 -11.36
C PRO A 53 -16.09 -12.90 -12.70
N GLY A 54 -15.60 -12.21 -13.74
CA GLY A 54 -16.26 -12.14 -15.05
C GLY A 54 -15.92 -10.85 -15.82
N GLU A 55 -16.80 -9.85 -15.76
CA GLU A 55 -16.68 -8.62 -16.55
C GLU A 55 -15.97 -7.46 -15.82
N ASP A 56 -16.06 -7.41 -14.49
CA ASP A 56 -15.57 -6.26 -13.70
C ASP A 56 -14.44 -6.64 -12.76
N SER A 57 -13.55 -7.56 -13.16
CA SER A 57 -12.44 -7.95 -12.28
C SER A 57 -11.42 -6.82 -12.15
N VAL A 58 -11.19 -6.36 -10.92
CA VAL A 58 -10.15 -5.37 -10.62
C VAL A 58 -8.77 -5.98 -10.86
N GLU A 59 -7.90 -5.30 -11.61
CA GLU A 59 -6.52 -5.73 -11.85
C GLU A 59 -5.51 -4.87 -11.10
N VAL A 60 -5.72 -3.55 -11.08
CA VAL A 60 -4.75 -2.61 -10.52
C VAL A 60 -5.47 -1.53 -9.70
N VAL A 61 -4.90 -1.19 -8.55
CA VAL A 61 -5.26 -0.01 -7.75
C VAL A 61 -4.08 0.97 -7.82
N LEU A 62 -4.32 2.17 -8.35
CA LEU A 62 -3.33 3.22 -8.51
C LEU A 62 -3.56 4.35 -7.51
N VAL A 63 -2.53 4.68 -6.74
CA VAL A 63 -2.50 5.84 -5.85
C VAL A 63 -1.60 6.91 -6.44
N ASP A 64 -2.22 7.98 -6.93
CA ASP A 64 -1.56 9.16 -7.47
C ASP A 64 -1.64 10.37 -6.51
N GLU A 65 -1.16 11.52 -6.95
CA GLU A 65 -1.21 12.75 -6.18
C GLU A 65 -2.64 13.26 -5.93
N GLU A 66 -3.55 13.04 -6.89
CA GLU A 66 -4.96 13.40 -6.80
C GLU A 66 -5.68 12.57 -5.73
N ALA A 67 -5.32 11.28 -5.61
CA ALA A 67 -5.83 10.39 -4.58
C ALA A 67 -5.48 10.87 -3.16
N VAL A 68 -4.32 11.52 -2.97
CA VAL A 68 -3.85 12.00 -1.67
C VAL A 68 -4.40 13.40 -1.34
N GLY A 69 -4.50 14.25 -2.36
CA GLY A 69 -4.84 15.67 -2.21
C GLY A 69 -3.74 16.48 -1.54
N THR A 70 -4.07 17.72 -1.16
CA THR A 70 -3.15 18.64 -0.48
C THR A 70 -3.36 18.58 1.05
N ALA A 71 -2.74 19.50 1.79
CA ALA A 71 -2.92 19.60 3.24
C ALA A 71 -4.37 19.98 3.61
N ASP A 72 -4.95 20.88 2.82
CA ASP A 72 -6.26 21.51 3.09
C ASP A 72 -7.40 20.86 2.28
N ILE A 73 -7.07 20.16 1.19
CA ILE A 73 -8.05 19.53 0.29
C ILE A 73 -7.95 18.01 0.42
N SER A 74 -9.10 17.36 0.68
CA SER A 74 -9.20 15.91 0.66
C SER A 74 -9.04 15.38 -0.76
N GLY A 75 -8.18 14.38 -0.94
CA GLY A 75 -8.01 13.70 -2.23
C GLY A 75 -9.21 12.83 -2.61
N CYS A 76 -9.22 12.37 -3.85
CA CYS A 76 -10.33 11.63 -4.45
C CYS A 76 -10.30 10.11 -4.21
N GLY A 77 -9.40 9.62 -3.35
CA GLY A 77 -9.24 8.18 -3.13
C GLY A 77 -8.45 7.47 -4.24
N ALA A 78 -8.08 6.21 -4.01
CA ALA A 78 -7.30 5.43 -4.96
C ALA A 78 -8.11 5.08 -6.22
N LYS A 79 -7.47 5.14 -7.40
CA LYS A 79 -8.09 4.79 -8.68
C LYS A 79 -8.09 3.27 -8.87
N VAL A 80 -9.25 2.69 -9.16
CA VAL A 80 -9.41 1.27 -9.42
C VAL A 80 -9.49 1.02 -10.93
N LEU A 81 -8.60 0.18 -11.46
CA LEU A 81 -8.55 -0.19 -12.87
C LEU A 81 -9.07 -1.62 -13.03
N HIS A 82 -10.13 -1.73 -13.82
CA HIS A 82 -10.78 -2.97 -14.18
C HIS A 82 -10.14 -3.56 -15.44
N ARG A 83 -10.15 -4.89 -15.52
CA ARG A 83 -9.74 -5.62 -16.71
C ARG A 83 -10.81 -5.46 -17.79
N SER A 84 -10.77 -4.39 -18.57
CA SER A 84 -11.68 -4.25 -19.72
C SER A 84 -11.32 -5.27 -20.80
N SER A 85 -12.26 -6.13 -21.14
CA SER A 85 -12.21 -7.00 -22.31
C SER A 85 -12.48 -6.19 -23.58
N GLY A 86 -11.51 -5.37 -24.01
CA GLY A 86 -11.48 -4.79 -25.36
C GLY A 86 -11.48 -3.25 -25.43
N LEU A 87 -10.65 -2.77 -26.36
CA LEU A 87 -10.42 -1.41 -26.82
C LEU A 87 -9.68 -0.44 -25.88
N GLU A 88 -8.42 -0.23 -26.27
CA GLU A 88 -7.57 0.91 -25.97
C GLU A 88 -8.30 2.26 -26.10
N HIS A 89 -8.39 3.04 -25.02
CA HIS A 89 -8.34 4.49 -25.12
C HIS A 89 -7.62 5.07 -23.90
N ALA A 90 -6.69 5.96 -24.20
CA ALA A 90 -5.53 6.30 -23.41
C ALA A 90 -5.83 7.07 -22.12
N SER A 91 -5.01 6.81 -21.09
CA SER A 91 -4.49 7.90 -20.27
C SER A 91 -3.04 7.62 -19.86
N ARG A 92 -2.14 8.22 -20.67
CA ARG A 92 -0.79 8.75 -20.39
C ARG A 92 0.03 8.04 -19.30
N PRO A 93 1.23 7.50 -19.62
CA PRO A 93 2.15 7.06 -18.59
C PRO A 93 2.77 8.30 -17.94
N VAL A 94 2.36 8.65 -16.72
CA VAL A 94 3.06 9.66 -15.93
C VAL A 94 3.58 9.03 -14.65
N GLY A 95 4.91 9.05 -14.54
CA GLY A 95 5.63 8.86 -13.30
C GLY A 95 6.09 7.42 -13.11
N SER A 96 7.39 7.26 -12.87
CA SER A 96 7.99 5.98 -12.53
C SER A 96 7.19 5.32 -11.39
N THR A 97 6.46 4.26 -11.72
CA THR A 97 5.72 3.43 -10.79
C THR A 97 6.73 2.64 -9.96
N VAL A 98 6.68 2.80 -8.64
CA VAL A 98 7.48 1.98 -7.73
C VAL A 98 6.60 0.80 -7.35
N THR A 99 6.79 -0.32 -8.05
CA THR A 99 6.18 -1.59 -7.67
C THR A 99 6.84 -2.06 -6.37
N MET A 100 6.09 -2.09 -5.27
CA MET A 100 6.56 -2.75 -4.04
C MET A 100 6.49 -4.27 -4.23
N GLU A 101 7.46 -4.82 -4.96
CA GLU A 101 7.68 -6.26 -4.94
C GLU A 101 8.33 -6.64 -3.61
N LYS A 102 7.60 -7.46 -2.87
CA LYS A 102 7.95 -7.96 -1.55
C LYS A 102 9.21 -8.83 -1.64
N LYS A 103 10.41 -8.27 -1.43
CA LYS A 103 11.61 -9.06 -1.13
C LYS A 103 11.54 -9.52 0.32
N ILE A 104 10.81 -10.61 0.55
CA ILE A 104 10.89 -11.38 1.79
C ILE A 104 12.28 -12.01 1.78
N ALA A 105 13.21 -11.48 2.56
CA ALA A 105 14.44 -12.18 2.87
C ALA A 105 14.08 -13.30 3.86
N THR A 106 13.90 -14.50 3.34
CA THR A 106 13.86 -15.72 4.14
C THR A 106 15.25 -15.90 4.76
N LYS A 107 15.32 -15.84 6.09
CA LYS A 107 16.43 -16.42 6.85
C LYS A 107 15.79 -17.26 7.94
N GLU A 108 15.40 -18.46 7.55
CA GLU A 108 15.04 -19.52 8.48
C GLU A 108 16.25 -20.42 8.70
N ASP A 109 16.33 -20.88 9.95
CA ASP A 109 17.11 -21.98 10.51
C ASP A 109 18.59 -21.76 10.87
N LEU A 110 18.83 -21.56 12.16
CA LEU A 110 19.18 -22.73 12.98
C LEU A 110 18.82 -22.47 14.44
N GLY A 111 17.93 -23.29 14.99
CA GLY A 111 17.71 -23.37 16.42
C GLY A 111 18.94 -23.94 17.13
N SER A 112 19.31 -23.37 18.27
CA SER A 112 20.07 -24.05 19.31
C SER A 112 20.08 -23.17 20.57
N GLU A 113 19.36 -23.68 21.56
CA GLU A 113 19.68 -23.63 22.98
C GLU A 113 19.34 -22.37 23.79
N PHE A 114 18.24 -22.54 24.51
CA PHE A 114 17.86 -21.82 25.72
C PHE A 114 18.86 -22.18 26.83
N GLU A 115 19.78 -21.28 27.16
CA GLU A 115 20.57 -21.38 28.39
C GLU A 115 20.49 -20.08 29.18
N ALA A 116 19.87 -20.17 30.36
CA ALA A 116 19.73 -19.08 31.30
C ALA A 116 21.10 -18.73 31.91
N PRO A 117 21.48 -17.45 32.04
CA PRO A 117 22.66 -17.11 32.82
C PRO A 117 22.32 -17.16 34.31
N SER A 118 22.47 -18.34 34.91
CA SER A 118 22.64 -18.49 36.36
C SER A 118 23.95 -17.82 36.75
N ARG A 119 23.86 -16.60 37.30
CA ARG A 119 25.00 -15.92 37.93
C ARG A 119 24.72 -15.72 39.42
N ALA A 120 24.69 -16.84 40.15
CA ALA A 120 25.05 -16.86 41.55
C ALA A 120 26.55 -17.21 41.60
N LEU A 121 27.40 -16.24 41.95
CA LEU A 121 28.78 -16.49 42.31
C LEU A 121 29.05 -15.82 43.66
N SER A 122 29.56 -16.64 44.57
CA SER A 122 29.87 -16.44 45.97
C SER A 122 30.62 -15.15 46.31
N LEU A 123 30.25 -14.57 47.46
CA LEU A 123 31.16 -14.16 48.53
C LEU A 123 30.48 -14.46 49.88
#